data_AF-V5X829-F1
#
_entry.id   AF-V5X829-F1
#
_cell.length_a   1.000
_cell.length_b   1.000
_cell.length_c   1.000
_cell.angle_alpha   90.00
_cell.angle_beta   90.00
_cell.angle_gamma   90.00
#
_symmetry.space_group_name_H-M   'P 1'
#
loop_
_entity.id
_entity.type
_entity.pdbx_description
1 polymer ?
#
loop_
_entity_poly.entity_id
_entity_poly.type
_entity_poly.pdbx_seq_one_letter_code
_entity_poly.pdbx_strand_id
1 'polypeptide(L)'
;MHNHCVRSYLFGRELAAAQGLRGGIDYDEETVFLASILHDLGITAYGRGGQRFEVDGADAAARFLRHRGFDESRTRVVWQSIALHTSVGLGHRFGTEHAVCHGGIDMDVVGTQRELLSPGFADRVHGAWPRHNLGFAIAEAIGRDTQANPLKAPPFSFPVHVHEVVNDAPSVGFAALVARSGWGDSLPTESSN
;
A
#
# COMPACT_ATOMS: atom_id res chain seq x y z
N MET A 1 -8.88 -7.54 7.37
CA MET A 1 -8.51 -6.20 6.88
C MET A 1 -8.51 -5.14 7.96
N HIS A 2 -9.60 -4.87 8.69
CA HIS A 2 -9.55 -3.83 9.74
C HIS A 2 -8.40 -3.99 10.77
N ASN A 3 -8.14 -5.21 11.28
CA ASN A 3 -7.01 -5.45 12.18
C ASN A 3 -5.67 -5.03 11.57
N HIS A 4 -5.46 -5.28 10.27
CA HIS A 4 -4.25 -4.87 9.57
C HIS A 4 -4.08 -3.36 9.61
N CYS A 5 -5.11 -2.61 9.23
CA CYS A 5 -5.04 -1.16 9.21
C CYS A 5 -4.71 -0.56 10.58
N VAL A 6 -5.24 -1.16 11.67
CA VAL A 6 -4.88 -0.76 13.04
C VAL A 6 -3.44 -1.16 13.40
N ARG A 7 -3.01 -2.38 13.03
CA ARG A 7 -1.63 -2.82 13.26
C ARG A 7 -0.62 -1.96 12.50
N SER A 8 -0.89 -1.60 11.25
CA SER A 8 -0.06 -0.72 10.44
C SER A 8 0.17 0.61 11.14
N TYR A 9 -0.88 1.21 11.71
CA TYR A 9 -0.73 2.42 12.53
C TYR A 9 0.17 2.20 13.75
N LEU A 10 -0.07 1.13 14.51
CA LEU A 10 0.68 0.84 15.74
C LEU A 10 2.16 0.58 15.46
N PHE A 11 2.46 -0.19 14.41
CA PHE A 11 3.84 -0.44 13.98
C PHE A 11 4.50 0.81 13.43
N GLY A 12 3.81 1.62 12.63
CA GLY A 12 4.33 2.89 12.12
C GLY A 12 4.74 3.81 13.26
N ARG A 13 3.88 3.97 14.27
CA ARG A 13 4.18 4.79 15.45
C ARG A 13 5.35 4.25 16.28
N GLU A 14 5.44 2.93 16.46
CA GLU A 14 6.57 2.31 17.18
C GLU A 14 7.90 2.50 16.44
N LEU A 15 7.90 2.30 15.11
CA LEU A 15 9.09 2.54 14.28
C LEU A 15 9.50 4.02 14.30
N ALA A 16 8.53 4.94 14.24
CA ALA A 16 8.79 6.36 14.36
C ALA A 16 9.47 6.70 15.70
N ALA A 17 8.95 6.14 16.80
CA ALA A 17 9.55 6.32 18.13
C ALA A 17 10.97 5.75 18.23
N ALA A 18 11.21 4.57 17.64
CA ALA A 18 12.55 3.97 17.56
C ALA A 18 13.55 4.84 16.78
N GLN A 19 13.05 5.66 15.86
CA GLN A 19 13.84 6.63 15.08
C GLN A 19 13.92 8.03 15.73
N GLY A 20 13.38 8.19 16.96
CA GLY A 20 13.39 9.45 17.70
C GLY A 20 12.30 10.45 17.30
N LEU A 21 11.35 10.04 16.46
CA LEU A 21 10.21 10.87 16.05
C LEU A 21 9.06 10.76 17.05
N ARG A 22 8.38 11.87 17.31
CA ARG A 22 7.28 11.97 18.27
C ARG A 22 6.00 12.43 17.56
N GLY A 23 4.93 11.65 17.72
CA GLY A 23 3.60 12.05 17.24
C GLY A 23 3.13 13.33 17.91
N GLY A 24 2.51 14.22 17.14
CA GLY A 24 2.07 15.54 17.58
C GLY A 24 3.19 16.59 17.69
N ILE A 25 4.44 16.22 17.42
CA ILE A 25 5.58 17.15 17.37
C ILE A 25 6.26 17.10 16.01
N ASP A 26 6.69 15.90 15.59
CA ASP A 26 7.45 15.69 14.36
C ASP A 26 6.56 15.27 13.17
N TYR A 27 5.33 14.83 13.45
CA TYR A 27 4.27 14.53 12.47
C TYR A 27 2.87 14.62 13.09
N ASP A 28 1.85 14.83 12.27
CA ASP A 28 0.43 14.83 12.71
C ASP A 28 -0.07 13.39 12.94
N GLU A 29 -0.26 13.02 14.21
CA GLU A 29 -0.63 11.65 14.60
C GLU A 29 -2.02 11.25 14.07
N GLU A 30 -2.98 12.18 14.04
CA GLU A 30 -4.31 11.94 13.50
C GLU A 30 -4.26 11.66 11.98
N THR A 31 -3.42 12.38 11.23
CA THR A 31 -3.24 12.20 9.79
C THR A 31 -2.63 10.83 9.48
N VAL A 32 -1.61 10.41 10.24
CA VAL A 32 -1.02 9.07 10.13
C VAL A 32 -2.04 7.99 10.48
N PHE A 33 -2.84 8.20 11.54
CA PHE A 33 -3.91 7.29 11.93
C PHE A 33 -4.95 7.15 10.81
N LEU A 34 -5.44 8.27 10.26
CA LEU A 34 -6.43 8.28 9.18
C LEU A 34 -5.89 7.63 7.91
N ALA A 35 -4.66 7.93 7.51
CA ALA A 35 -4.03 7.27 6.37
C ALA A 35 -3.92 5.75 6.60
N SER A 36 -3.48 5.33 7.78
CA SER A 36 -3.31 3.91 8.12
C SER A 36 -4.64 3.16 8.15
N ILE A 37 -5.69 3.71 8.77
CA ILE A 37 -6.98 3.00 8.87
C ILE A 37 -7.75 2.94 7.54
N LEU A 38 -7.45 3.86 6.61
CA LEU A 38 -8.16 3.99 5.33
C LEU A 38 -7.38 3.42 4.13
N HIS A 39 -6.11 3.03 4.26
CA HIS A 39 -5.27 2.69 3.09
C HIS A 39 -5.82 1.56 2.22
N ASP A 40 -6.48 0.60 2.84
CA ASP A 40 -7.08 -0.55 2.17
C ASP A 40 -8.56 -0.35 1.78
N LEU A 41 -9.09 0.88 1.77
CA LEU A 41 -10.44 1.12 1.25
C LEU A 41 -10.62 0.63 -0.19
N GLY A 42 -9.52 0.61 -0.96
CA GLY A 42 -9.46 0.16 -2.35
C GLY A 42 -9.84 -1.30 -2.58
N ILE A 43 -9.65 -2.18 -1.58
CA ILE A 43 -10.00 -3.62 -1.63
C ILE A 43 -11.38 -3.90 -1.03
N THR A 44 -12.20 -2.86 -0.86
CA THR A 44 -13.56 -2.96 -0.32
C THR A 44 -14.59 -2.48 -1.34
N ALA A 45 -15.87 -2.48 -0.96
CA ALA A 45 -16.94 -1.92 -1.80
C ALA A 45 -16.72 -0.44 -2.17
N TYR A 46 -15.89 0.30 -1.44
CA TYR A 46 -15.54 1.70 -1.74
C TYR A 46 -14.51 1.84 -2.87
N GLY A 47 -13.82 0.77 -3.24
CA GLY A 47 -12.77 0.75 -4.26
C GLY A 47 -13.18 0.13 -5.60
N ARG A 48 -14.47 0.16 -5.95
CA ARG A 48 -15.02 -0.45 -7.18
C ARG A 48 -14.81 0.39 -8.45
N GLY A 49 -13.81 1.25 -8.49
CA GLY A 49 -13.50 2.08 -9.65
C GLY A 49 -12.75 1.31 -10.75
N GLY A 50 -12.40 2.05 -11.81
CA GLY A 50 -11.71 1.53 -13.00
C GLY A 50 -10.18 1.67 -12.95
N GLN A 51 -9.62 1.90 -11.77
CA GLN A 51 -8.19 2.17 -11.56
C GLN A 51 -7.62 1.27 -10.47
N ARG A 52 -6.30 1.30 -10.31
CA ARG A 52 -5.60 0.51 -9.29
C ARG A 52 -6.17 0.79 -7.89
N PHE A 53 -6.25 -0.25 -7.06
CA PHE A 53 -6.95 -0.18 -5.77
C PHE A 53 -6.39 0.91 -4.84
N GLU A 54 -5.08 1.19 -4.93
CA GLU A 54 -4.43 2.21 -4.14
C GLU A 54 -5.00 3.60 -4.43
N VAL A 55 -5.27 3.91 -5.71
CA VAL A 55 -5.83 5.20 -6.12
C VAL A 55 -7.33 5.26 -5.82
N ASP A 56 -8.06 4.17 -6.07
CA ASP A 56 -9.48 4.06 -5.70
C ASP A 56 -9.71 4.25 -4.20
N GLY A 57 -8.86 3.63 -3.37
CA GLY A 57 -8.87 3.78 -1.92
C GLY A 57 -8.52 5.20 -1.49
N ALA A 58 -7.50 5.80 -2.10
CA ALA A 58 -7.10 7.18 -1.83
C ALA A 58 -8.25 8.16 -2.15
N ASP A 59 -8.91 8.01 -3.30
CA ASP A 59 -10.04 8.85 -3.70
C ASP A 59 -11.24 8.68 -2.75
N ALA A 60 -11.53 7.45 -2.32
CA ALA A 60 -12.56 7.18 -1.33
C ALA A 60 -12.26 7.83 0.01
N ALA A 61 -11.02 7.72 0.49
CA ALA A 61 -10.56 8.36 1.73
C ALA A 61 -10.67 9.89 1.62
N ALA A 62 -10.22 10.49 0.52
CA ALA A 62 -10.28 11.93 0.33
C ALA A 62 -11.71 12.46 0.29
N ARG A 63 -12.64 11.76 -0.38
CA ARG A 63 -14.07 12.11 -0.33
C ARG A 63 -14.62 12.06 1.10
N PHE A 64 -14.28 11.00 1.86
CA PHE A 64 -14.70 10.86 3.24
C PHE A 64 -14.18 12.02 4.11
N LEU A 65 -12.90 12.35 4.02
CA LEU A 65 -12.27 13.41 4.82
C LEU A 65 -12.83 14.81 4.50
N ARG A 66 -13.00 15.14 3.21
CA ARG A 66 -13.63 16.40 2.80
C ARG A 66 -15.05 16.52 3.33
N HIS A 67 -15.82 15.44 3.29
CA HIS A 67 -17.17 15.41 3.86
C HIS A 67 -17.17 15.61 5.40
N ARG A 68 -16.09 15.22 6.08
CA ARG A 68 -15.88 15.43 7.51
C ARG A 68 -15.28 16.81 7.86
N GLY A 69 -15.06 17.68 6.86
CA GLY A 69 -14.56 19.04 7.07
C GLY A 69 -13.04 19.15 7.27
N PHE A 70 -12.27 18.12 6.90
CA PHE A 70 -10.82 18.19 6.89
C PHE A 70 -10.34 19.15 5.80
N ASP A 71 -9.26 19.89 6.07
CA ASP A 71 -8.64 20.76 5.08
C ASP A 71 -7.96 19.96 3.96
N GLU A 72 -7.73 20.63 2.83
CA GLU A 72 -7.16 20.00 1.64
C GLU A 72 -5.70 19.59 1.83
N SER A 73 -4.95 20.24 2.72
CA SER A 73 -3.54 19.91 2.95
C SER A 73 -3.41 18.55 3.66
N ARG A 74 -4.19 18.32 4.72
CA ARG A 74 -4.26 17.02 5.41
C ARG A 74 -4.88 15.95 4.54
N THR A 75 -5.95 16.28 3.81
CA THR A 75 -6.58 15.37 2.86
C THR A 75 -5.60 14.89 1.80
N ARG A 76 -4.76 15.79 1.28
CA ARG A 76 -3.71 15.44 0.32
C ARG A 76 -2.64 14.52 0.90
N VAL A 77 -2.20 14.74 2.14
CA VAL A 77 -1.24 13.84 2.81
C VAL A 77 -1.83 12.43 2.98
N VAL A 78 -3.09 12.33 3.39
CA VAL A 78 -3.78 11.03 3.48
C VAL A 78 -3.87 10.38 2.10
N TRP A 79 -4.36 11.12 1.10
CA TRP A 79 -4.49 10.60 -0.26
C TRP A 79 -3.15 10.09 -0.80
N GLN A 80 -2.07 10.86 -0.64
CA GLN A 80 -0.73 10.51 -1.12
C GLN A 80 -0.18 9.30 -0.38
N SER A 81 -0.34 9.25 0.94
CA SER A 81 0.08 8.09 1.76
C SER A 81 -0.59 6.80 1.28
N ILE A 82 -1.89 6.87 0.96
CA ILE A 82 -2.65 5.72 0.45
C ILE A 82 -2.27 5.40 -1.00
N ALA A 83 -2.18 6.37 -1.91
CA ALA A 83 -1.85 6.09 -3.30
C ALA A 83 -0.45 5.46 -3.50
N LEU A 84 0.47 5.72 -2.56
CA LEU A 84 1.87 5.28 -2.58
C LEU A 84 2.15 4.05 -1.71
N HIS A 85 1.17 3.50 -0.98
CA HIS A 85 1.45 2.55 0.10
C HIS A 85 2.04 1.20 -0.37
N THR A 86 1.85 0.82 -1.64
CA THR A 86 2.45 -0.39 -2.23
C THR A 86 3.73 -0.09 -3.02
N SER A 87 4.13 1.18 -3.13
CA SER A 87 5.27 1.62 -3.93
C SER A 87 6.50 1.75 -3.06
N VAL A 88 7.22 0.62 -2.90
CA VAL A 88 8.42 0.51 -2.08
C VAL A 88 9.41 1.62 -2.38
N GLY A 89 9.87 2.31 -1.34
CA GLY A 89 10.86 3.37 -1.45
C GLY A 89 10.32 4.74 -1.87
N LEU A 90 9.00 4.91 -2.03
CA LEU A 90 8.43 6.24 -2.33
C LEU A 90 7.98 7.00 -1.09
N GLY A 91 7.31 6.36 -0.12
CA GLY A 91 6.66 7.07 1.01
C GLY A 91 7.56 8.09 1.71
N HIS A 92 8.79 7.70 2.05
CA HIS A 92 9.75 8.57 2.74
C HIS A 92 10.20 9.82 1.96
N ARG A 93 9.92 9.91 0.66
CA ARG A 93 10.24 11.07 -0.17
C ARG A 93 9.19 12.18 -0.10
N PHE A 94 8.03 11.92 0.51
CA PHE A 94 6.89 12.85 0.52
C PHE A 94 6.64 13.51 1.88
N GLY A 95 7.36 13.11 2.93
CA GLY A 95 7.29 13.72 4.26
C GLY A 95 7.19 12.69 5.39
N THR A 96 7.23 13.18 6.63
CA THR A 96 7.27 12.33 7.83
C THR A 96 6.01 11.47 7.95
N GLU A 97 4.82 12.04 7.75
CA GLU A 97 3.55 11.30 7.83
C GLU A 97 3.50 10.12 6.86
N HIS A 98 3.97 10.35 5.62
CA HIS A 98 4.06 9.32 4.59
C HIS A 98 5.04 8.23 4.97
N ALA A 99 6.21 8.60 5.52
CA ALA A 99 7.23 7.66 5.97
C ALA A 99 6.72 6.77 7.10
N VAL A 100 6.06 7.36 8.10
CA VAL A 100 5.50 6.65 9.26
C VAL A 100 4.39 5.69 8.83
N CYS A 101 3.46 6.17 7.98
CA CYS A 101 2.37 5.33 7.46
C CYS A 101 2.91 4.14 6.64
N HIS A 102 3.78 4.42 5.67
CA HIS A 102 4.37 3.39 4.80
C HIS A 102 5.20 2.38 5.60
N GLY A 103 6.03 2.83 6.54
CA GLY A 103 6.84 1.95 7.37
C GLY A 103 6.00 1.01 8.23
N GLY A 104 4.86 1.49 8.75
CA GLY A 104 3.92 0.67 9.50
C GLY A 104 3.24 -0.41 8.65
N ILE A 105 2.83 -0.05 7.43
CA ILE A 105 2.22 -0.98 6.46
C ILE A 105 3.22 -2.07 6.06
N ASP A 106 4.43 -1.67 5.66
CA ASP A 106 5.50 -2.60 5.28
C ASP A 106 5.88 -3.55 6.42
N MET A 107 5.97 -3.03 7.64
CA MET A 107 6.25 -3.84 8.83
C MET A 107 5.15 -4.89 9.06
N ASP A 108 3.86 -4.56 8.92
CA ASP A 108 2.80 -5.55 9.16
C ASP A 108 2.69 -6.61 8.05
N VAL A 109 2.99 -6.25 6.80
CA VAL A 109 2.88 -7.16 5.64
C VAL A 109 4.12 -8.02 5.48
N VAL A 110 5.31 -7.42 5.39
CA VAL A 110 6.57 -8.10 5.03
C VAL A 110 7.63 -8.07 6.13
N GLY A 111 7.37 -7.39 7.26
CA GLY A 111 8.28 -7.40 8.41
C GLY A 111 9.50 -6.47 8.28
N THR A 112 9.43 -5.46 7.41
CA THR A 112 10.48 -4.46 7.24
C THR A 112 10.79 -3.75 8.55
N GLN A 113 12.07 -3.60 8.91
CA GLN A 113 12.52 -2.93 10.15
C GLN A 113 12.04 -3.57 11.46
N ARG A 114 11.69 -4.87 11.43
CA ARG A 114 11.22 -5.60 12.62
C ARG A 114 12.20 -5.53 13.80
N GLU A 115 13.49 -5.45 13.50
CA GLU A 115 14.57 -5.32 14.48
C GLU A 115 14.53 -4.03 15.30
N LEU A 116 13.81 -3.00 14.84
CA LEU A 116 13.65 -1.74 15.55
C LEU A 116 12.50 -1.78 16.58
N LEU A 117 11.66 -2.81 16.57
CA LEU A 117 10.54 -2.90 17.50
C LEU A 117 11.02 -3.23 18.92
N SER A 118 10.41 -2.60 19.92
CA SER A 118 10.66 -2.95 21.32
C SER A 118 10.34 -4.44 21.59
N PRO A 119 11.09 -5.10 22.49
CA PRO A 119 10.83 -6.49 22.85
C PRO A 119 9.35 -6.77 23.22
N GLY A 120 8.78 -7.79 22.58
CA GLY A 120 7.39 -8.22 22.77
C GLY A 120 6.33 -7.26 22.23
N PHE A 121 6.70 -6.15 21.55
CA PHE A 121 5.72 -5.21 21.00
C PHE A 121 4.82 -5.89 19.96
N ALA A 122 5.42 -6.59 19.00
CA ALA A 122 4.68 -7.33 17.98
C ALA A 122 3.73 -8.38 18.58
N ASP A 123 4.15 -9.08 19.63
CA ASP A 123 3.32 -10.10 20.29
C ASP A 123 2.09 -9.47 20.97
N ARG A 124 2.26 -8.33 21.64
CA ARG A 124 1.14 -7.58 22.22
C ARG A 124 0.17 -7.07 21.16
N VAL A 125 0.70 -6.51 20.07
CA VAL A 125 -0.10 -6.02 18.94
C VAL A 125 -0.87 -7.16 18.28
N HIS A 126 -0.24 -8.30 18.02
CA HIS A 126 -0.91 -9.47 17.44
C HIS A 126 -1.88 -10.15 18.41
N GLY A 127 -1.64 -10.08 19.73
CA GLY A 127 -2.59 -10.55 20.74
C GLY A 127 -3.87 -9.72 20.78
N ALA A 128 -3.76 -8.39 20.67
CA ALA A 128 -4.92 -7.49 20.63
C ALA A 128 -5.62 -7.44 19.27
N TRP A 129 -4.84 -7.53 18.17
CA TRP A 129 -5.31 -7.42 16.79
C TRP A 129 -4.82 -8.63 15.98
N PRO A 130 -5.49 -9.80 16.09
CA PRO A 130 -5.00 -11.03 15.47
C PRO A 130 -4.80 -10.92 13.95
N ARG A 131 -3.78 -11.61 13.44
CA ARG A 131 -3.35 -11.52 12.02
C ARG A 131 -4.32 -12.16 11.03
N HIS A 132 -4.96 -13.26 11.40
CA HIS A 132 -5.88 -14.01 10.53
C HIS A 132 -5.32 -14.29 9.12
N ASN A 133 -4.08 -14.81 9.06
CA ASN A 133 -3.39 -15.11 7.81
C ASN A 133 -3.31 -13.92 6.83
N LEU A 134 -3.08 -12.71 7.36
CA LEU A 134 -3.21 -11.44 6.64
C LEU A 134 -2.61 -11.44 5.24
N GLY A 135 -1.33 -11.82 5.10
CA GLY A 135 -0.60 -11.67 3.84
C GLY A 135 -1.31 -12.36 2.68
N PHE A 136 -1.76 -13.60 2.90
CA PHE A 136 -2.52 -14.34 1.89
C PHE A 136 -3.97 -13.85 1.77
N ALA A 137 -4.58 -13.35 2.84
CA ALA A 137 -5.94 -12.79 2.78
C ALA A 137 -6.01 -11.49 1.95
N ILE A 138 -4.99 -10.62 2.04
CA ILE A 138 -4.87 -9.43 1.19
C ILE A 138 -4.61 -9.87 -0.25
N ALA A 139 -3.67 -10.79 -0.45
CA ALA A 139 -3.33 -11.28 -1.79
C ALA A 139 -4.57 -11.85 -2.50
N GLU A 140 -5.37 -12.67 -1.82
CA GLU A 140 -6.59 -13.23 -2.37
C GLU A 140 -7.62 -12.14 -2.74
N ALA A 141 -7.79 -11.12 -1.89
CA ALA A 141 -8.71 -10.03 -2.17
C ALA A 141 -8.30 -9.24 -3.42
N ILE A 142 -7.04 -8.83 -3.51
CA ILE A 142 -6.49 -8.12 -4.66
C ILE A 142 -6.55 -8.97 -5.93
N GLY A 143 -6.18 -10.26 -5.82
CA GLY A 143 -6.22 -11.20 -6.93
C GLY A 143 -7.62 -11.37 -7.51
N ARG A 144 -8.64 -11.52 -6.64
CA ARG A 144 -10.05 -11.66 -7.04
C ARG A 144 -10.58 -10.39 -7.71
N ASP A 145 -10.30 -9.22 -7.13
CA ASP A 145 -10.75 -7.94 -7.68
C ASP A 145 -10.09 -7.65 -9.04
N THR A 146 -8.81 -8.00 -9.18
CA THR A 146 -8.08 -7.87 -10.44
C THR A 146 -8.63 -8.81 -11.51
N GLN A 147 -8.96 -10.06 -11.14
CA GLN A 147 -9.55 -11.01 -12.06
C GLN A 147 -10.92 -10.53 -12.58
N ALA A 148 -11.72 -9.90 -11.72
CA ALA A 148 -13.00 -9.31 -12.09
C ALA A 148 -12.85 -8.02 -12.91
N ASN A 149 -11.80 -7.24 -12.68
CA ASN A 149 -11.51 -6.00 -13.40
C ASN A 149 -9.99 -5.81 -13.62
N PRO A 150 -9.45 -6.26 -14.77
CA PRO A 150 -8.02 -6.16 -15.06
C PRO A 150 -7.47 -4.73 -15.09
N LEU A 151 -8.31 -3.70 -15.27
CA LEU A 151 -7.88 -2.29 -15.21
C LEU A 151 -7.35 -1.89 -13.83
N LYS A 152 -7.68 -2.65 -12.78
CA LYS A 152 -7.18 -2.43 -11.42
C LYS A 152 -5.74 -2.88 -11.22
N ALA A 153 -5.12 -3.52 -12.22
CA ALA A 153 -3.76 -4.02 -12.16
C ALA A 153 -2.97 -3.58 -13.39
N PRO A 154 -2.59 -2.30 -13.48
CA PRO A 154 -1.73 -1.84 -14.57
C PRO A 154 -0.41 -2.62 -14.58
N PRO A 155 0.24 -2.79 -15.75
CA PRO A 155 1.52 -3.47 -15.83
C PRO A 155 2.56 -2.93 -14.84
N PHE A 156 3.38 -3.84 -14.30
CA PHE A 156 4.47 -3.53 -13.35
C PHE A 156 4.02 -2.94 -12.00
N SER A 157 2.76 -3.15 -11.63
CA SER A 157 2.22 -2.76 -10.32
C SER A 157 2.15 -3.94 -9.34
N PHE A 158 2.01 -3.64 -8.05
CA PHE A 158 1.81 -4.67 -7.03
C PHE A 158 0.55 -5.52 -7.29
N PRO A 159 -0.62 -4.96 -7.66
CA PRO A 159 -1.80 -5.77 -7.97
C PRO A 159 -1.62 -6.78 -9.09
N VAL A 160 -0.88 -6.46 -10.16
CA VAL A 160 -0.66 -7.43 -11.24
C VAL A 160 0.22 -8.58 -10.78
N HIS A 161 1.27 -8.29 -9.99
CA HIS A 161 2.11 -9.33 -9.41
C HIS A 161 1.29 -10.27 -8.50
N VAL A 162 0.42 -9.72 -7.65
CA VAL A 162 -0.46 -10.52 -6.79
C VAL A 162 -1.44 -11.36 -7.63
N HIS A 163 -1.99 -10.79 -8.71
CA HIS A 163 -2.91 -11.50 -9.59
C HIS A 163 -2.25 -12.69 -10.31
N GLU A 164 -1.00 -12.52 -10.78
CA GLU A 164 -0.18 -13.60 -11.36
C GLU A 164 -0.02 -14.76 -10.37
N VAL A 165 0.37 -14.45 -9.13
CA VAL A 165 0.63 -15.47 -8.09
C VAL A 165 -0.66 -16.17 -7.63
N VAL A 166 -1.74 -15.41 -7.43
CA VAL A 166 -2.98 -15.95 -6.83
C VAL A 166 -3.85 -16.69 -7.85
N ASN A 167 -3.88 -16.23 -9.10
CA ASN A 167 -4.79 -16.77 -10.12
C ASN A 167 -4.07 -17.54 -11.24
N ASP A 168 -2.77 -17.78 -11.12
CA ASP A 168 -1.94 -18.39 -12.17
C ASP A 168 -2.08 -17.65 -13.51
N ALA A 169 -2.18 -16.32 -13.43
CA ALA A 169 -2.39 -15.47 -14.60
C ALA A 169 -1.07 -15.25 -15.35
N PRO A 170 -1.10 -15.14 -16.70
CA PRO A 170 0.11 -14.97 -17.48
C PRO A 170 0.76 -13.60 -17.23
N SER A 171 2.07 -13.60 -16.95
CA SER A 171 2.84 -12.37 -16.80
C SER A 171 3.06 -11.66 -18.13
N VAL A 172 2.85 -10.34 -18.18
CA VAL A 172 3.19 -9.51 -19.35
C VAL A 172 4.52 -8.81 -19.10
N GLY A 173 5.60 -9.34 -19.69
CA GLY A 173 6.93 -8.73 -19.59
C GLY A 173 7.06 -7.41 -20.35
N PHE A 174 8.06 -6.60 -19.97
CA PHE A 174 8.34 -5.29 -20.58
C PHE A 174 8.50 -5.34 -22.10
N ALA A 175 9.28 -6.30 -22.61
CA ALA A 175 9.50 -6.45 -24.05
C ALA A 175 8.21 -6.74 -24.82
N ALA A 176 7.30 -7.54 -24.26
CA ALA A 176 6.02 -7.83 -24.89
C ALA A 176 5.10 -6.60 -24.91
N LEU A 177 5.13 -5.77 -23.86
CA LEU A 177 4.39 -4.52 -23.82
C LEU A 177 4.93 -3.52 -24.86
N VAL A 178 6.26 -3.37 -24.93
CA VAL A 178 6.94 -2.50 -25.89
C VAL A 178 6.67 -2.96 -27.33
N ALA A 179 6.76 -4.26 -27.62
CA ALA A 179 6.48 -4.78 -28.96
C ALA A 179 5.04 -4.50 -29.44
N ARG A 180 4.09 -4.37 -28.50
CA ARG A 180 2.68 -4.03 -28.80
C ARG A 180 2.46 -2.53 -29.05
N SER A 181 3.44 -1.67 -28.82
CA SER A 181 3.32 -0.22 -29.07
C SER A 181 3.20 0.12 -30.55
N GLY A 182 3.69 -0.77 -31.43
CA GLY A 182 3.77 -0.55 -32.87
C GLY A 182 4.89 0.40 -33.29
N TRP A 183 5.81 0.77 -32.40
CA TRP A 183 6.91 1.69 -32.70
C TRP A 183 8.13 1.02 -33.35
N GLY A 184 8.10 -0.30 -33.51
CA GLY A 184 9.20 -1.07 -34.12
C GLY A 184 10.36 -1.38 -33.16
N ASP A 185 10.18 -1.14 -31.86
CA ASP A 185 11.16 -1.47 -30.83
C ASP A 185 11.23 -2.99 -30.59
N SER A 186 12.45 -3.53 -30.48
CA SER A 186 12.72 -4.92 -30.12
C SER A 186 13.92 -5.01 -29.19
N LEU A 187 13.96 -6.03 -28.34
CA LEU A 187 15.20 -6.34 -27.62
C LEU A 187 16.32 -6.65 -28.64
N PRO A 188 17.58 -6.30 -28.34
CA PRO A 188 18.70 -6.75 -29.14
C PRO A 188 18.65 -8.28 -29.23
N THR A 189 18.63 -8.82 -30.45
CA THR A 189 18.96 -10.23 -30.63
C THR A 189 20.41 -10.41 -30.20
N GLU A 190 20.70 -11.34 -29.29
CA GLU A 190 22.08 -11.69 -28.98
C GLU A 190 22.81 -11.99 -30.29
N SER A 191 23.77 -11.13 -30.63
CA SER A 191 24.69 -11.38 -31.73
C SER A 191 25.38 -12.70 -31.41
N SER A 192 25.11 -13.74 -32.19
CA SER A 192 25.91 -14.96 -32.16
C SER A 192 27.37 -14.56 -32.42
N ASN A 193 28.26 -14.98 -31.51
CA ASN A 193 29.73 -14.88 -31.51
C ASN A 193 30.39 -14.42 -32.81
#